data_AF-A0A0Q4DH46-F1
#
_entry.id   AF-A0A0Q4DH46-F1
#
_cell.length_a   1.000
_cell.length_b   1.000
_cell.length_c   1.000
_cell.angle_alpha   90.00
_cell.angle_beta   90.00
_cell.angle_gamma   90.00
#
_symmetry.space_group_name_H-M   'P 1'
#
loop_
_entity.id
_entity.type
_entity.pdbx_description
1 polymer ?
#
loop_
_entity_poly.entity_id
_entity_poly.type
_entity_poly.pdbx_seq_one_letter_code
_entity_poly.pdbx_strand_id
1 'polypeptide(L)'
;MKNLEAKIDEAFRETFLLPRETTVTNFLTDVLSSKYQFREDDRKIEVISLYYYAASPLSFLFALPNYEYYSPDKTVMMAELHLKEHGFEDYTSIDVQEMCKKVLDDNNINYAAHADENDLPDLSNYWENQSGLEIDFLTKCWKKAKEQTRSKTLGFLESSDAGGGLYDLDNGFNIPFEIELDEYLQSHGFSFQKEM
;
A
#
# COMPACT_ATOMS: atom_id res chain seq x y z
N MET A 1 17.66 -15.29 -14.87
CA MET A 1 16.43 -14.94 -14.12
C MET A 1 16.65 -13.84 -13.09
N LYS A 2 17.51 -13.98 -12.05
CA LYS A 2 17.70 -12.91 -11.03
C LYS A 2 18.00 -11.50 -11.57
N ASN A 3 18.70 -11.39 -12.70
CA ASN A 3 18.97 -10.09 -13.34
C ASN A 3 17.76 -9.55 -14.13
N LEU A 4 16.88 -10.42 -14.62
CA LEU A 4 15.69 -10.01 -15.37
C LEU A 4 14.61 -9.49 -14.43
N GLU A 5 14.33 -10.23 -13.36
CA GLU A 5 13.35 -9.84 -12.34
C GLU A 5 13.72 -8.48 -11.72
N ALA A 6 15.01 -8.27 -11.40
CA ALA A 6 15.49 -6.99 -10.89
C ALA A 6 15.30 -5.81 -11.88
N LYS A 7 15.35 -6.06 -13.20
CA LYS A 7 15.05 -5.05 -14.22
C LYS A 7 13.56 -4.75 -14.31
N ILE A 8 12.71 -5.78 -14.14
CA ILE A 8 11.26 -5.60 -14.08
C ILE A 8 10.90 -4.81 -12.81
N ASP A 9 11.52 -5.12 -11.66
CA ASP A 9 11.37 -4.36 -10.41
C ASP A 9 11.75 -2.88 -10.59
N GLU A 10 12.89 -2.62 -11.23
CA GLU A 10 13.34 -1.26 -11.53
C GLU A 10 12.36 -0.52 -12.43
N ALA A 11 11.96 -1.13 -13.55
CA ALA A 11 10.99 -0.54 -14.46
C ALA A 11 9.64 -0.27 -13.79
N PHE A 12 9.14 -1.19 -12.97
CA PHE A 12 7.90 -1.00 -12.21
C PHE A 12 8.02 0.15 -11.21
N ARG A 13 9.11 0.21 -10.44
CA ARG A 13 9.37 1.31 -9.50
C ARG A 13 9.42 2.66 -10.21
N GLU A 14 10.15 2.75 -11.31
CA GLU A 14 10.33 4.01 -12.03
C GLU A 14 9.06 4.48 -12.74
N THR A 15 8.30 3.55 -13.31
CA THR A 15 7.10 3.87 -14.09
C THR A 15 5.90 4.16 -13.18
N PHE A 16 5.69 3.34 -12.14
CA PHE A 16 4.46 3.38 -11.36
C PHE A 16 4.66 3.96 -9.95
N LEU A 17 5.72 3.58 -9.23
CA LEU A 17 5.80 3.92 -7.79
C LEU A 17 6.42 5.30 -7.54
N LEU A 18 7.65 5.53 -8.01
CA LEU A 18 8.42 6.74 -7.72
C LEU A 18 7.71 8.06 -8.10
N PRO A 19 7.01 8.16 -9.24
CA PRO A 19 6.30 9.39 -9.60
C PRO A 19 5.23 9.78 -8.56
N ARG A 20 4.64 8.80 -7.87
CA ARG A 20 3.54 8.99 -6.89
C ARG A 20 4.05 9.30 -5.48
N GLU A 21 5.35 9.12 -5.21
CA GLU A 21 5.93 9.17 -3.85
C GLU A 21 5.59 10.46 -3.09
N THR A 22 5.74 11.61 -3.74
CA THR A 22 5.49 12.92 -3.10
C THR A 22 4.03 13.08 -2.71
N THR A 23 3.11 12.75 -3.61
CA THR A 23 1.66 12.89 -3.37
C THR A 23 1.20 11.94 -2.28
N VAL A 24 1.62 10.68 -2.33
CA VAL A 24 1.29 9.68 -1.30
C VAL A 24 1.87 10.09 0.06
N THR A 25 3.13 10.54 0.11
CA THR A 25 3.75 10.99 1.36
C THR A 25 3.01 12.21 1.94
N ASN A 26 2.64 13.19 1.12
CA ASN A 26 1.92 14.38 1.58
C ASN A 26 0.53 14.02 2.14
N PHE A 27 -0.19 13.10 1.50
CA PHE A 27 -1.45 12.58 2.01
C PHE A 27 -1.26 11.93 3.39
N LEU A 28 -0.27 11.05 3.54
CA LEU A 28 0.01 10.40 4.83
C LEU A 28 0.47 11.41 5.90
N THR A 29 1.20 12.46 5.52
CA THR A 29 1.55 13.58 6.41
C THR A 29 0.31 14.32 6.89
N ASP A 30 -0.66 14.58 6.00
CA ASP A 30 -1.94 15.20 6.37
C ASP A 30 -2.75 14.32 7.32
N VAL A 31 -2.78 13.01 7.08
CA VAL A 31 -3.38 11.99 7.99
C VAL A 31 -2.74 12.05 9.37
N LEU A 32 -1.41 11.97 9.44
CA LEU A 32 -0.67 11.93 10.71
C LEU A 32 -0.65 13.27 11.46
N SER A 33 -0.84 14.39 10.75
CA SER A 33 -0.92 15.73 11.36
C SER A 33 -2.30 16.07 11.89
N SER A 34 -3.25 15.13 11.89
CA SER A 34 -4.65 15.35 12.30
C SER A 34 -5.33 16.48 11.52
N LYS A 35 -4.95 16.67 10.25
CA LYS A 35 -5.64 17.63 9.36
C LYS A 35 -7.08 17.21 9.10
N TYR A 36 -7.33 15.92 9.12
CA TYR A 36 -8.66 15.33 8.97
C TYR A 36 -9.32 15.13 10.33
N GLN A 37 -10.60 15.46 10.41
CA GLN A 37 -11.43 15.13 11.56
C GLN A 37 -12.04 13.74 11.33
N PHE A 38 -11.34 12.69 11.75
CA PHE A 38 -11.81 11.32 11.58
C PHE A 38 -13.04 10.98 12.42
N ARG A 39 -13.21 11.64 13.57
CA ARG A 39 -14.24 11.31 14.56
C ARG A 39 -15.01 12.51 15.06
N GLU A 40 -16.21 12.22 15.53
CA GLU A 40 -17.12 13.17 16.18
C GLU A 40 -16.67 13.55 17.61
N ASP A 41 -15.94 12.66 18.28
CA ASP A 41 -15.39 12.86 19.62
C ASP A 41 -13.92 13.32 19.60
N ASP A 42 -13.43 13.85 20.73
CA ASP A 42 -12.04 14.32 20.89
C ASP A 42 -11.05 13.18 21.17
N ARG A 43 -11.43 11.92 20.87
CA ARG A 43 -10.56 10.78 21.15
C ARG A 43 -9.37 10.80 20.21
N LYS A 44 -8.18 10.78 20.80
CA LYS A 44 -6.93 10.71 20.03
C LYS A 44 -6.87 9.40 19.22
N ILE A 45 -6.55 9.55 17.93
CA ILE A 45 -6.31 8.41 17.03
C ILE A 45 -4.85 7.97 17.15
N GLU A 46 -4.66 6.75 17.60
CA GLU A 46 -3.36 6.12 17.84
C GLU A 46 -3.12 4.94 16.89
N VAL A 47 -4.18 4.40 16.29
CA VAL A 47 -4.12 3.33 15.29
C VAL A 47 -4.94 3.69 14.06
N ILE A 48 -4.30 3.70 12.90
CA ILE A 48 -4.90 3.97 11.59
C ILE A 48 -4.82 2.72 10.72
N SER A 49 -5.90 2.42 10.01
CA SER A 49 -5.90 1.52 8.87
C SER A 49 -5.73 2.32 7.58
N LEU A 50 -4.81 1.88 6.73
CA LEU A 50 -4.59 2.37 5.38
C LEU A 50 -5.05 1.28 4.41
N TYR A 51 -6.12 1.53 3.68
CA TYR A 51 -6.62 0.61 2.67
C TYR A 51 -6.14 1.00 1.29
N TYR A 52 -5.77 -0.01 0.50
CA TYR A 52 -5.47 0.14 -0.91
C TYR A 52 -6.36 -0.76 -1.76
N TYR A 53 -6.61 -0.36 -3.00
CA TYR A 53 -7.37 -1.16 -3.94
C TYR A 53 -6.53 -2.29 -4.50
N ALA A 54 -6.82 -3.55 -4.15
CA ALA A 54 -5.97 -4.68 -4.55
C ALA A 54 -5.76 -4.80 -6.08
N ALA A 55 -6.77 -4.46 -6.88
CA ALA A 55 -6.67 -4.55 -8.34
C ALA A 55 -5.86 -3.40 -8.96
N SER A 56 -5.69 -2.28 -8.26
CA SER A 56 -4.76 -1.21 -8.62
C SER A 56 -4.29 -0.48 -7.35
N PRO A 57 -3.25 -1.00 -6.68
CA PRO A 57 -2.89 -0.60 -5.32
C PRO A 57 -2.59 0.87 -5.11
N LEU A 58 -2.25 1.59 -6.18
CA LEU A 58 -2.01 3.02 -6.13
C LEU A 58 -2.92 3.80 -7.09
N SER A 59 -4.16 3.36 -7.28
CA SER A 59 -5.22 4.20 -7.84
C SER A 59 -5.85 5.08 -6.77
N PHE A 60 -6.22 4.46 -5.65
CA PHE A 60 -6.73 5.19 -4.50
C PHE A 60 -6.32 4.56 -3.17
N LEU A 61 -6.13 5.42 -2.17
CA LEU A 61 -5.82 5.04 -0.79
C LEU A 61 -6.87 5.63 0.14
N PHE A 62 -7.24 4.88 1.16
CA PHE A 62 -8.13 5.34 2.22
C PHE A 62 -7.45 5.23 3.57
N ALA A 63 -7.52 6.26 4.40
CA ALA A 63 -7.06 6.22 5.78
C ALA A 63 -8.23 6.50 6.74
N LEU A 64 -8.29 5.72 7.81
CA LEU A 64 -9.33 5.82 8.83
C LEU A 64 -8.87 5.24 10.17
N PRO A 65 -9.53 5.60 11.29
CA PRO A 65 -9.32 4.92 12.56
C PRO A 65 -9.54 3.41 12.40
N ASN A 66 -8.62 2.59 12.91
CA ASN A 66 -8.75 1.14 12.82
C ASN A 66 -9.97 0.63 13.61
N TYR A 67 -10.83 -0.13 12.94
CA TYR A 67 -12.13 -0.53 13.48
C TYR A 67 -12.07 -1.49 14.66
N GLU A 68 -10.93 -2.14 14.91
CA GLU A 68 -10.78 -2.96 16.13
C GLU A 68 -10.66 -2.11 17.41
N TYR A 69 -10.25 -0.84 17.29
CA TYR A 69 -10.00 0.05 18.43
C TYR A 69 -11.01 1.18 18.54
N TYR A 70 -11.65 1.53 17.43
CA TYR A 70 -12.50 2.71 17.31
C TYR A 70 -13.87 2.32 16.76
N SER A 71 -14.92 2.72 17.47
CA SER A 71 -16.28 2.40 17.06
C SER A 71 -16.62 3.09 15.74
N PRO A 72 -17.13 2.36 14.72
CA PRO A 72 -17.45 2.93 13.40
C PRO A 72 -18.56 3.99 13.43
N ASP A 73 -19.48 3.93 14.40
CA ASP A 73 -20.62 4.84 14.54
C ASP A 73 -20.22 6.30 14.81
N LYS A 74 -19.00 6.51 15.33
CA LYS A 74 -18.43 7.82 15.62
C LYS A 74 -17.44 8.30 14.56
N THR A 75 -17.17 7.48 13.54
CA THR A 75 -16.31 7.84 12.42
C THR A 75 -17.10 8.73 11.46
N VAL A 76 -16.69 10.00 11.34
CA VAL A 76 -17.38 10.98 10.47
C VAL A 76 -16.68 11.20 9.14
N MET A 77 -15.43 10.78 9.03
CA MET A 77 -14.65 10.95 7.82
C MET A 77 -13.72 9.77 7.59
N MET A 78 -13.62 9.38 6.32
CA MET A 78 -12.52 8.60 5.78
C MET A 78 -11.68 9.54 4.91
N ALA A 79 -10.37 9.58 5.15
CA ALA A 79 -9.48 10.38 4.32
C ALA A 79 -9.17 9.60 3.04
N GLU A 80 -9.39 10.23 1.89
CA GLU A 80 -9.22 9.57 0.59
C GLU A 80 -8.15 10.28 -0.22
N LEU A 81 -7.31 9.49 -0.89
CA LEU A 81 -6.40 9.95 -1.92
C LEU A 81 -6.80 9.27 -3.23
N HIS A 82 -7.21 10.05 -4.22
CA HIS A 82 -7.45 9.59 -5.59
C HIS A 82 -6.32 10.10 -6.48
N LEU A 83 -5.39 9.25 -6.88
CA LEU A 83 -4.15 9.71 -7.55
C LEU A 83 -4.41 10.36 -8.92
N LYS A 84 -5.51 10.01 -9.59
CA LYS A 84 -6.01 10.73 -10.78
C LYS A 84 -6.25 12.21 -10.57
N GLU A 85 -6.67 12.63 -9.38
CA GLU A 85 -6.90 14.05 -9.05
C GLU A 85 -5.59 14.84 -8.92
N HIS A 86 -4.47 14.11 -8.88
CA HIS A 86 -3.11 14.65 -8.85
C HIS A 86 -2.37 14.48 -10.18
N GLY A 87 -3.08 14.14 -11.26
CA GLY A 87 -2.52 14.04 -12.61
C GLY A 87 -1.84 12.72 -12.93
N PHE A 88 -2.04 11.68 -12.11
CA PHE A 88 -1.55 10.33 -12.41
C PHE A 88 -2.64 9.48 -13.05
N GLU A 89 -2.33 8.79 -14.13
CA GLU A 89 -3.26 7.79 -14.68
C GLU A 89 -3.33 6.56 -13.75
N ASP A 90 -4.51 5.99 -13.61
CA ASP A 90 -4.69 4.71 -12.95
C ASP A 90 -4.04 3.62 -13.80
N TYR A 91 -3.11 2.84 -13.23
CA TYR A 91 -2.53 1.71 -13.95
C TYR A 91 -3.36 0.45 -13.72
N THR A 92 -3.45 -0.36 -14.76
CA THR A 92 -4.17 -1.63 -14.80
C THR A 92 -3.18 -2.80 -14.87
N SER A 93 -3.68 -4.03 -14.74
CA SER A 93 -2.87 -5.22 -14.98
C SER A 93 -2.27 -5.26 -16.40
N ILE A 94 -2.96 -4.67 -17.38
CA ILE A 94 -2.49 -4.61 -18.77
C ILE A 94 -1.29 -3.67 -18.87
N ASP A 95 -1.33 -2.49 -18.25
CA ASP A 95 -0.20 -1.55 -18.27
C ASP A 95 1.07 -2.17 -17.67
N VAL A 96 0.89 -2.97 -16.61
CA VAL A 96 1.96 -3.71 -15.97
C VAL A 96 2.49 -4.84 -16.86
N GLN A 97 1.61 -5.56 -17.57
CA GLN A 97 1.99 -6.57 -18.57
C GLN A 97 2.75 -5.96 -19.74
N GLU A 98 2.30 -4.81 -20.26
CA GLU A 98 2.98 -4.08 -21.34
C GLU A 98 4.35 -3.57 -20.92
N MET A 99 4.48 -3.05 -19.69
CA MET A 99 5.76 -2.67 -19.12
C MET A 99 6.70 -3.88 -19.03
N CYS A 100 6.22 -5.02 -18.50
CA CYS A 100 7.01 -6.24 -18.40
C CYS A 100 7.44 -6.73 -19.79
N LYS A 101 6.51 -6.77 -20.75
CA LYS A 101 6.76 -7.12 -22.15
C LYS A 101 7.91 -6.28 -22.73
N LYS A 102 7.88 -4.97 -22.52
CA LYS A 102 8.96 -4.07 -22.98
C LYS A 102 10.31 -4.45 -22.37
N VAL A 103 10.36 -4.75 -21.06
CA VAL A 103 11.61 -5.21 -20.42
C VAL A 103 12.08 -6.53 -21.02
N LEU A 104 11.17 -7.48 -21.29
CA LEU A 104 11.53 -8.75 -21.93
C LEU A 104 12.09 -8.55 -23.34
N ASP A 105 11.42 -7.71 -24.15
CA ASP A 105 11.83 -7.34 -25.51
C ASP A 105 13.22 -6.68 -25.52
N ASP A 106 13.44 -5.68 -24.67
CA ASP A 106 14.72 -4.96 -24.54
C ASP A 106 15.88 -5.87 -24.09
N ASN A 107 15.56 -7.03 -23.50
CA ASN A 107 16.52 -8.04 -23.05
C ASN A 107 16.59 -9.28 -23.95
N ASN A 108 15.93 -9.26 -25.10
CA ASN A 108 15.87 -10.38 -26.06
C ASN A 108 15.36 -11.69 -25.43
N ILE A 109 14.41 -11.59 -24.50
CA ILE A 109 13.78 -12.77 -23.87
C ILE A 109 12.62 -13.21 -24.74
N ASN A 110 12.66 -14.46 -25.22
CA ASN A 110 11.52 -15.04 -25.93
C ASN A 110 10.48 -15.54 -24.94
N TYR A 111 9.31 -14.89 -24.91
CA TYR A 111 8.19 -15.23 -24.03
C TYR A 111 6.99 -15.83 -24.77
N ALA A 112 7.11 -16.15 -26.06
CA ALA A 112 5.97 -16.60 -26.90
C ALA A 112 5.26 -17.85 -26.37
N ALA A 113 5.96 -18.73 -25.66
CA ALA A 113 5.35 -19.93 -25.05
C ALA A 113 4.49 -19.61 -23.80
N HIS A 114 4.63 -18.40 -23.26
CA HIS A 114 3.97 -17.91 -22.05
C HIS A 114 3.21 -16.59 -22.34
N ALA A 115 2.84 -16.36 -23.60
CA ALA A 115 2.05 -15.21 -24.00
C ALA A 115 0.56 -15.56 -24.06
N ASP A 116 -0.29 -14.60 -23.73
CA ASP A 116 -1.74 -14.72 -23.93
C ASP A 116 -2.13 -14.51 -25.41
N GLU A 117 -3.44 -14.47 -25.69
CA GLU A 117 -3.97 -14.25 -27.03
C GLU A 117 -3.68 -12.86 -27.62
N ASN A 118 -3.20 -11.92 -26.80
CA ASN A 118 -2.84 -10.54 -27.17
C ASN A 118 -1.32 -10.32 -27.20
N ASP A 119 -0.51 -11.40 -27.21
CA ASP A 119 0.95 -11.36 -27.13
C ASP A 119 1.49 -10.69 -25.84
N LEU A 120 0.70 -10.66 -24.76
CA LEU A 120 1.13 -10.18 -23.45
C LEU A 120 1.72 -11.33 -22.61
N PRO A 121 2.86 -11.11 -21.93
CA PRO A 121 3.48 -12.15 -21.12
C PRO A 121 2.66 -12.45 -19.86
N ASP A 122 2.49 -13.74 -19.55
CA ASP A 122 2.05 -14.19 -18.24
C ASP A 122 3.16 -13.89 -17.20
N LEU A 123 2.90 -12.84 -16.42
CA LEU A 123 3.82 -12.29 -15.42
C LEU A 123 4.33 -13.33 -14.43
N SER A 124 3.52 -14.35 -14.11
CA SER A 124 3.90 -15.39 -13.15
C SER A 124 5.13 -16.19 -13.55
N ASN A 125 5.52 -16.16 -14.84
CA ASN A 125 6.72 -16.82 -15.34
C ASN A 125 7.99 -15.95 -15.23
N TYR A 126 7.85 -14.66 -14.94
CA TYR A 126 8.95 -13.68 -15.04
C TYR A 126 9.12 -12.79 -13.82
N TRP A 127 8.05 -12.58 -13.04
CA TRP A 127 8.02 -11.57 -11.98
C TRP A 127 6.99 -11.91 -10.90
N GLU A 128 7.48 -12.10 -9.68
CA GLU A 128 6.63 -12.43 -8.51
C GLU A 128 6.59 -11.29 -7.48
N ASN A 129 7.43 -10.26 -7.64
CA ASN A 129 7.75 -9.29 -6.59
C ASN A 129 6.85 -8.04 -6.56
N GLN A 130 5.81 -7.95 -7.40
CA GLN A 130 4.98 -6.75 -7.52
C GLN A 130 4.44 -6.26 -6.16
N SER A 131 3.74 -7.13 -5.43
CA SER A 131 3.11 -6.76 -4.16
C SER A 131 4.14 -6.34 -3.12
N GLY A 132 5.31 -7.00 -3.09
CA GLY A 132 6.41 -6.62 -2.21
C GLY A 132 6.88 -5.19 -2.46
N LEU A 133 7.03 -4.79 -3.73
CA LEU A 133 7.43 -3.43 -4.10
C LEU A 133 6.38 -2.38 -3.72
N GLU A 134 5.09 -2.68 -3.88
CA GLU A 134 4.00 -1.78 -3.50
C GLU A 134 3.94 -1.56 -1.98
N ILE A 135 4.08 -2.64 -1.19
CA ILE A 135 4.14 -2.59 0.27
C ILE A 135 5.38 -1.81 0.74
N ASP A 136 6.55 -2.09 0.17
CA ASP A 136 7.79 -1.36 0.48
C ASP A 136 7.66 0.14 0.17
N PHE A 137 7.01 0.48 -0.94
CA PHE A 137 6.74 1.86 -1.32
C PHE A 137 5.82 2.57 -0.31
N LEU A 138 4.71 1.95 0.09
CA LEU A 138 3.79 2.53 1.07
C LEU A 138 4.43 2.64 2.45
N THR A 139 5.17 1.62 2.88
CA THR A 139 5.97 1.62 4.12
C THR A 139 6.99 2.76 4.13
N LYS A 140 7.69 2.99 3.00
CA LYS A 140 8.63 4.10 2.84
C LYS A 140 7.92 5.46 2.95
N CYS A 141 6.79 5.64 2.27
CA CYS A 141 6.02 6.88 2.33
C CYS A 141 5.50 7.16 3.76
N TRP A 142 5.02 6.12 4.44
CA TRP A 142 4.56 6.18 5.82
C TRP A 142 5.67 6.61 6.79
N LYS A 143 6.85 5.98 6.71
CA LYS A 143 8.01 6.34 7.53
C LYS A 143 8.43 7.80 7.32
N LYS A 144 8.46 8.26 6.07
CA LYS A 144 8.75 9.67 5.75
C LYS A 144 7.72 10.62 6.34
N ALA A 145 6.44 10.29 6.25
CA ALA A 145 5.37 11.09 6.85
C ALA A 145 5.48 11.14 8.39
N LYS A 146 5.85 10.02 9.05
CA LYS A 146 6.13 10.00 10.49
C LYS A 146 7.35 10.84 10.86
N GLU A 147 8.42 10.82 10.07
CA GLU A 147 9.59 11.68 10.30
C GLU A 147 9.23 13.17 10.23
N GLN A 148 8.38 13.55 9.26
CA GLN A 148 7.94 14.94 9.07
C GLN A 148 7.02 15.42 10.20
N THR A 149 6.13 14.55 10.69
CA THR A 149 5.12 14.90 11.69
C THR A 149 5.53 14.60 13.13
N ARG A 150 6.56 13.77 13.32
CA ARG A 150 6.93 13.13 14.60
C ARG A 150 5.78 12.35 15.23
N SER A 151 4.83 11.88 14.42
CA SER A 151 3.67 11.15 14.91
C SER A 151 4.06 9.81 15.53
N LYS A 152 3.34 9.44 16.59
CA LYS A 152 3.44 8.12 17.25
C LYS A 152 2.31 7.17 16.83
N THR A 153 1.42 7.62 15.96
CA THR A 153 0.32 6.79 15.43
C THR A 153 0.89 5.58 14.71
N LEU A 154 0.28 4.42 14.93
CA LEU A 154 0.59 3.17 14.23
C LEU A 154 -0.29 3.06 13.00
N GLY A 155 0.27 2.51 11.92
CA GLY A 155 -0.42 2.36 10.64
C GLY A 155 -0.42 0.90 10.22
N PHE A 156 -1.57 0.41 9.79
CA PHE A 156 -1.72 -0.94 9.26
C PHE A 156 -2.23 -0.88 7.82
N LEU A 157 -1.53 -1.55 6.91
CA LEU A 157 -1.91 -1.65 5.51
C LEU A 157 -2.83 -2.84 5.32
N GLU A 158 -3.97 -2.58 4.68
CA GLU A 158 -5.02 -3.56 4.41
C GLU A 158 -5.41 -3.53 2.93
N SER A 159 -5.59 -4.70 2.32
CA SER A 159 -6.06 -4.78 0.92
C SER A 159 -7.59 -4.74 0.86
N SER A 160 -8.15 -4.10 -0.17
CA SER A 160 -9.61 -3.98 -0.35
C SER A 160 -10.33 -5.32 -0.52
N ASP A 161 -9.62 -6.37 -0.94
CA ASP A 161 -10.15 -7.72 -1.13
C ASP A 161 -9.91 -8.63 0.08
N ALA A 162 -9.31 -8.10 1.15
CA ALA A 162 -8.87 -8.84 2.35
C ALA A 162 -7.92 -10.02 2.07
N GLY A 163 -7.43 -10.19 0.84
CA GLY A 163 -6.56 -11.28 0.42
C GLY A 163 -5.07 -11.01 0.64
N GLY A 164 -4.69 -9.74 0.84
CA GLY A 164 -3.29 -9.31 0.93
C GLY A 164 -2.63 -9.56 2.28
N GLY A 165 -3.41 -9.84 3.33
CA GLY A 165 -2.93 -9.84 4.71
C GLY A 165 -2.88 -8.43 5.31
N LEU A 166 -2.44 -8.35 6.58
CA LEU A 166 -2.34 -7.11 7.35
C LEU A 166 -0.85 -6.78 7.55
N TYR A 167 -0.38 -5.62 7.08
CA TYR A 167 1.03 -5.25 7.26
C TYR A 167 1.18 -4.08 8.23
N ASP A 168 2.13 -4.17 9.15
CA ASP A 168 2.55 -3.04 9.96
C ASP A 168 3.40 -2.08 9.11
N LEU A 169 2.90 -0.86 8.87
CA LEU A 169 3.58 0.15 8.06
C LEU A 169 4.84 0.75 8.75
N ASP A 170 5.03 0.54 10.05
CA ASP A 170 6.22 1.01 10.77
C ASP A 170 7.44 0.11 10.51
N ASN A 171 7.23 -1.18 10.24
CA ASN A 171 8.33 -2.14 10.09
C ASN A 171 8.23 -3.03 8.82
N GLY A 172 7.10 -3.03 8.12
CA GLY A 172 6.82 -3.85 6.93
C GLY A 172 6.46 -5.31 7.25
N PHE A 173 6.20 -5.65 8.51
CA PHE A 173 5.92 -7.01 8.93
C PHE A 173 4.50 -7.43 8.54
N ASN A 174 4.38 -8.59 7.88
CA ASN A 174 3.09 -9.24 7.60
C ASN A 174 2.58 -9.94 8.87
N ILE A 175 1.45 -9.50 9.39
CA ILE A 175 0.79 -10.09 10.55
C ILE A 175 0.02 -11.32 10.09
N PRO A 176 0.38 -12.53 10.56
CA PRO A 176 -0.33 -13.75 10.22
C PRO A 176 -1.81 -13.68 10.62
N PHE A 177 -2.69 -14.28 9.83
CA PHE A 177 -4.13 -14.28 10.07
C PHE A 177 -4.52 -14.92 11.41
N GLU A 178 -3.70 -15.84 11.92
CA GLU A 178 -3.91 -16.51 13.19
C GLU A 178 -3.57 -15.63 14.41
N ILE A 179 -2.91 -14.49 14.20
CA ILE A 179 -2.53 -13.56 15.26
C ILE A 179 -3.47 -12.37 15.24
N GLU A 180 -4.24 -12.21 16.32
CA GLU A 180 -5.06 -11.03 16.56
C GLU A 180 -4.16 -9.78 16.64
N LEU A 181 -4.60 -8.67 16.04
CA LEU A 181 -3.82 -7.43 16.03
C LEU A 181 -3.51 -6.92 17.45
N ASP A 182 -4.41 -7.16 18.41
CA ASP A 182 -4.19 -6.87 19.84
C ASP A 182 -3.00 -7.67 20.41
N GLU A 183 -2.91 -8.96 20.09
CA GLU A 183 -1.81 -9.83 20.54
C GLU A 183 -0.48 -9.37 19.94
N TYR A 184 -0.50 -9.04 18.64
CA TYR A 184 0.65 -8.47 17.95
C TYR A 184 1.11 -7.18 18.64
N LEU A 185 0.22 -6.22 18.86
CA LEU A 185 0.57 -4.93 19.47
C LEU A 185 1.10 -5.08 20.91
N GLN A 186 0.47 -5.93 21.73
CA GLN A 186 0.92 -6.20 23.09
C GLN A 186 2.32 -6.82 23.13
N SER A 187 2.62 -7.75 22.22
CA SER A 187 3.96 -8.36 22.12
C SER A 187 5.05 -7.36 21.74
N HIS A 188 4.67 -6.24 21.09
CA HIS A 188 5.55 -5.12 20.74
C HIS A 188 5.52 -3.97 21.76
N GLY A 189 4.87 -4.16 22.91
CA GLY A 189 4.84 -3.21 24.01
C GLY A 189 3.83 -2.07 23.84
N PHE A 190 2.90 -2.20 22.90
CA PHE A 190 1.79 -1.27 22.74
C PHE A 190 0.54 -1.77 23.47
N SER A 191 -0.18 -0.86 24.11
CA SER A 191 -1.43 -1.15 24.80
C SER A 191 -2.41 -0.03 24.54
N PHE A 192 -3.41 -0.31 23.72
CA PHE A 192 -4.49 0.62 23.40
C PHE A 192 -5.78 0.16 24.05
N GLN A 193 -6.56 1.11 24.55
CA GLN A 193 -7.89 0.80 25.07
C GLN A 193 -8.84 0.65 23.88
N LYS A 194 -9.48 -0.51 23.69
CA LYS A 194 -10.54 -0.67 22.70
C LYS A 194 -11.81 0.08 23.12
N GLU A 195 -12.56 0.60 22.17
CA GLU A 195 -13.93 1.03 22.41
C GLU A 195 -14.82 -0.21 22.58
N MET A 196 -15.57 -0.23 23.68
CA MET A 196 -16.60 -1.23 23.94
C MET A 196 -17.91 -0.81 23.28
#